data_AF-A0A0Q6JHT7-F1
#
_entry.id   AF-A0A0Q6JHT7-F1
#
_cell.length_a   1.000
_cell.length_b   1.000
_cell.length_c   1.000
_cell.angle_alpha   90.00
_cell.angle_beta   90.00
_cell.angle_gamma   90.00
#
_symmetry.space_group_name_H-M   'P 1'
#
loop_
_entity.id
_entity.type
_entity.pdbx_description
1 polymer ?
#
loop_
_entity_poly.entity_id
_entity_poly.type
_entity_poly.pdbx_seq_one_letter_code
_entity_poly.pdbx_strand_id
1 'polypeptide(L)'
;MSDEIGRHRRDDDETSVVDDAYAYALDAVSLSERAEIESRLARSDDATRAWFESIVASVDETMALSAATSAAEPPSTLRSSILDALESTPQDRVRSEPSGDPSPELAPVVSLDDRRRKRFRVLAAAAAAVVVVGVGGTVVTQQLSGPSSSPTSQVLASDDVRSSTVEVAGGGTATVRWSRSQDAAVVTLDGLASPGEGKVFEMWLIGSDPAPRPAGLVPESSATAADEHVVSGLDGMTTWAVTVEPESGSDAPTTTPIAAVTLDA
;
A
#
# COMPACT_ATOMS: atom_id res chain seq x y z
N MET A 1 -25.34 -19.93 28.05
CA MET A 1 -25.48 -19.35 26.70
C MET A 1 -24.60 -18.11 26.48
N SER A 2 -23.59 -17.87 27.34
CA SER A 2 -22.63 -16.75 27.18
C SER A 2 -21.22 -17.23 26.79
N ASP A 3 -20.98 -18.55 26.82
CA ASP A 3 -19.68 -19.16 26.56
C ASP A 3 -19.44 -19.49 25.08
N GLU A 4 -20.51 -19.56 24.28
CA GLU A 4 -20.47 -19.94 22.87
C GLU A 4 -20.18 -18.72 21.96
N ILE A 5 -20.66 -17.53 22.35
CA ILE A 5 -20.44 -16.27 21.61
C ILE A 5 -18.98 -15.80 21.73
N GLY A 6 -18.35 -16.04 22.89
CA GLY A 6 -16.95 -15.65 23.14
C GLY A 6 -15.92 -16.57 22.49
N ARG A 7 -16.30 -17.80 22.12
CA ARG A 7 -15.44 -18.74 21.40
C ARG A 7 -15.43 -18.39 19.91
N HIS A 8 -16.60 -18.23 19.31
CA HIS A 8 -16.73 -17.89 17.90
C HIS A 8 -16.01 -16.58 17.51
N ARG A 9 -16.14 -15.52 18.33
CA ARG A 9 -15.44 -14.24 18.08
C ARG A 9 -13.92 -14.34 18.20
N ARG A 10 -13.40 -15.25 19.04
CA ARG A 10 -11.96 -15.45 19.20
C ARG A 10 -11.38 -16.20 18.00
N ASP A 11 -12.08 -17.22 17.53
CA ASP A 11 -11.69 -18.01 16.36
C ASP A 11 -11.69 -17.15 15.06
N ASP A 12 -12.63 -16.21 14.94
CA ASP A 12 -12.69 -15.25 13.82
C ASP A 12 -11.51 -14.25 13.84
N ASP A 13 -11.15 -13.72 15.02
CA ASP A 13 -10.00 -12.81 15.19
C ASP A 13 -8.65 -13.53 14.96
N GLU A 14 -8.54 -14.80 15.35
CA GLU A 14 -7.33 -15.64 15.15
C GLU A 14 -7.13 -16.03 13.69
N THR A 15 -8.20 -16.37 12.96
CA THR A 15 -8.10 -16.64 11.51
C THR A 15 -7.76 -15.35 10.75
N SER A 16 -8.37 -14.23 11.16
CA SER A 16 -8.14 -12.93 10.54
C SER A 16 -6.70 -12.43 10.65
N VAL A 17 -5.97 -12.69 11.75
CA VAL A 17 -4.57 -12.23 11.86
C VAL A 17 -3.62 -13.03 10.96
N VAL A 18 -3.91 -14.31 10.72
CA VAL A 18 -3.09 -15.16 9.84
C VAL A 18 -3.26 -14.75 8.37
N ASP A 19 -4.47 -14.35 7.98
CA ASP A 19 -4.74 -13.86 6.62
C ASP A 19 -3.91 -12.60 6.28
N ASP A 20 -3.64 -11.76 7.29
CA ASP A 20 -2.83 -10.55 7.13
C ASP A 20 -1.31 -10.82 6.96
N ALA A 21 -0.85 -12.06 7.22
CA ALA A 21 0.58 -12.40 7.22
C ALA A 21 1.27 -12.15 5.87
N TYR A 22 0.58 -12.40 4.75
CA TYR A 22 1.13 -12.22 3.41
C TYR A 22 1.35 -10.74 3.08
N ALA A 23 0.35 -9.88 3.38
CA ALA A 23 0.47 -8.45 3.18
C ALA A 23 1.50 -7.84 4.13
N TYR A 24 1.56 -8.31 5.38
CA TYR A 24 2.55 -7.92 6.37
C TYR A 24 3.99 -8.24 5.93
N ALA A 25 4.21 -9.42 5.35
CA ALA A 25 5.52 -9.86 4.88
C ALA A 25 6.02 -9.08 3.66
N LEU A 26 5.12 -8.73 2.73
CA LEU A 26 5.46 -7.93 1.55
C LEU A 26 5.60 -6.43 1.84
N ASP A 27 5.53 -6.02 3.12
CA ASP A 27 5.45 -4.63 3.56
C ASP A 27 4.32 -3.83 2.87
N ALA A 28 3.24 -4.52 2.49
CA ALA A 28 2.08 -3.99 1.79
C ALA A 28 0.99 -3.50 2.76
N VAL A 29 1.38 -3.10 3.98
CA VAL A 29 0.49 -2.62 5.04
C VAL A 29 0.97 -1.25 5.54
N SER A 30 0.05 -0.36 5.89
CA SER A 30 0.43 0.93 6.48
C SER A 30 1.03 0.75 7.89
N LEU A 31 1.74 1.76 8.39
CA LEU A 31 2.28 1.73 9.76
C LEU A 31 1.20 1.56 10.84
N SER A 32 0.01 2.11 10.61
CA SER A 32 -1.14 1.95 11.51
C SER A 32 -1.69 0.52 11.49
N GLU A 33 -1.82 -0.08 10.31
CA GLU A 33 -2.30 -1.46 10.15
C GLU A 33 -1.27 -2.46 10.68
N ARG A 34 0.01 -2.23 10.43
CA ARG A 34 1.11 -3.01 11.00
C ARG A 34 1.02 -3.03 12.53
N ALA A 35 0.84 -1.87 13.16
CA ALA A 35 0.69 -1.78 14.61
C ALA A 35 -0.57 -2.49 15.12
N GLU A 36 -1.66 -2.50 14.34
CA GLU A 36 -2.90 -3.21 14.67
C GLU A 36 -2.73 -4.73 14.55
N ILE A 37 -2.11 -5.23 13.47
CA ILE A 37 -1.75 -6.63 13.26
C ILE A 37 -0.85 -7.10 14.40
N GLU A 38 0.21 -6.36 14.73
CA GLU A 38 1.11 -6.67 15.86
C GLU A 38 0.35 -6.70 17.20
N SER A 39 -0.59 -5.79 17.40
CA SER A 39 -1.43 -5.78 18.60
C SER A 39 -2.32 -7.01 18.69
N ARG A 40 -2.92 -7.45 17.57
CA ARG A 40 -3.73 -8.67 17.50
C ARG A 40 -2.86 -9.91 17.72
N LEU A 41 -1.72 -10.01 17.03
CA LEU A 41 -0.75 -11.09 17.15
C LEU A 41 -0.21 -11.25 18.58
N ALA A 42 -0.03 -10.14 19.31
CA ALA A 42 0.37 -10.15 20.72
C ALA A 42 -0.70 -10.74 21.66
N ARG A 43 -1.97 -10.79 21.24
CA ARG A 43 -3.10 -11.34 22.00
C ARG A 43 -3.53 -12.74 21.54
N SER A 44 -3.09 -13.18 20.37
CA SER A 44 -3.32 -14.53 19.84
C SER A 44 -2.59 -15.61 20.66
N ASP A 45 -3.06 -16.85 20.51
CA ASP A 45 -2.37 -18.02 21.06
C ASP A 45 -1.02 -18.29 20.35
N ASP A 46 -0.23 -19.18 20.94
CA ASP A 46 1.13 -19.48 20.46
C ASP A 46 1.14 -20.22 19.11
N ALA A 47 0.11 -21.03 18.81
CA ALA A 47 0.05 -21.76 17.54
C ALA A 47 -0.26 -20.80 16.38
N THR A 48 -1.20 -19.88 16.59
CA THR A 48 -1.50 -18.80 15.63
C THR A 48 -0.28 -17.92 15.37
N ARG A 49 0.45 -17.53 16.43
CA ARG A 49 1.68 -16.73 16.29
C ARG A 49 2.77 -17.45 15.51
N ALA A 50 3.03 -18.71 15.84
CA ALA A 50 4.02 -19.52 15.13
C ALA A 50 3.65 -19.72 13.65
N TRP A 51 2.37 -19.85 13.34
CA TRP A 51 1.91 -19.98 11.97
C TRP A 51 2.09 -18.69 11.18
N PHE A 52 1.70 -17.55 11.75
CA PHE A 52 1.95 -16.23 11.18
C PHE A 52 3.44 -16.01 10.87
N GLU A 53 4.32 -16.26 11.85
CA GLU A 53 5.77 -16.13 11.70
C GLU A 53 6.33 -17.05 10.61
N SER A 54 5.80 -18.27 10.49
CA SER A 54 6.19 -19.21 9.42
C SER A 54 5.83 -18.71 8.03
N ILE A 55 4.67 -18.06 7.86
CA ILE A 55 4.26 -17.48 6.58
C ILE A 55 5.18 -16.32 6.23
N VAL A 56 5.40 -15.40 7.17
CA VAL A 56 6.28 -14.23 6.98
C VAL A 56 7.68 -14.67 6.58
N ALA A 57 8.28 -15.61 7.32
CA ALA A 57 9.61 -16.13 7.02
C ALA A 57 9.70 -16.77 5.62
N SER A 58 8.68 -17.52 5.21
CA SER A 58 8.64 -18.15 3.88
C SER A 58 8.55 -17.13 2.74
N VAL A 59 7.80 -16.04 2.93
CA VAL A 59 7.69 -14.95 1.95
C VAL A 59 9.01 -14.17 1.89
N ASP A 60 9.58 -13.82 3.05
CA ASP A 60 10.86 -13.11 3.14
C ASP A 60 11.99 -13.88 2.44
N GLU A 61 12.05 -15.21 2.61
CA GLU A 61 13.03 -16.05 1.92
C GLU A 61 12.86 -16.00 0.39
N THR A 62 11.62 -16.06 -0.09
CA THR A 62 11.29 -15.99 -1.52
C THR A 62 11.65 -14.62 -2.11
N MET A 63 11.37 -13.55 -1.36
CA MET A 63 11.70 -12.18 -1.76
C MET A 63 13.20 -11.93 -1.73
N ALA A 64 13.93 -12.48 -0.76
CA ALA A 64 15.38 -12.40 -0.69
C ALA A 64 16.06 -13.08 -1.90
N LEU A 65 15.54 -14.24 -2.34
CA LEU A 65 16.01 -14.90 -3.55
C LEU A 65 15.75 -14.04 -4.80
N SER A 66 14.59 -13.35 -4.85
CA SER A 66 14.23 -12.48 -5.97
C SER A 66 15.03 -11.16 -6.00
N ALA A 67 15.46 -10.64 -4.85
CA ALA A 67 16.15 -9.35 -4.75
C ALA A 67 17.43 -9.26 -5.60
N ALA A 68 18.10 -10.39 -5.83
CA ALA A 68 19.30 -10.46 -6.66
C ALA A 68 19.06 -10.04 -8.12
N THR A 69 17.85 -10.24 -8.65
CA THR A 69 17.47 -9.82 -10.02
C THR A 69 17.46 -8.30 -10.18
N SER A 70 17.19 -7.56 -9.12
CA SER A 70 17.08 -6.09 -9.12
C SER A 70 18.29 -5.37 -8.54
N ALA A 71 19.40 -6.08 -8.31
CA ALA A 71 20.57 -5.50 -7.65
C ALA A 71 21.22 -4.39 -8.48
N ALA A 72 21.43 -3.22 -7.84
CA ALA A 72 22.15 -2.09 -8.41
C ALA A 72 23.41 -1.79 -7.57
N GLU A 73 24.51 -1.42 -8.24
CA GLU A 73 25.76 -1.08 -7.55
C GLU A 73 25.58 0.22 -6.73
N PRO A 74 25.80 0.19 -5.40
CA PRO A 74 25.68 1.38 -4.58
C PRO A 74 26.86 2.35 -4.80
N PRO A 75 26.71 3.65 -4.51
CA PRO A 75 27.83 4.59 -4.52
C PRO A 75 28.96 4.13 -3.59
N SER A 76 30.21 4.23 -4.04
CA SER A 76 31.39 3.75 -3.28
C SER A 76 31.58 4.42 -1.91
N THR A 77 30.99 5.60 -1.72
CA THR A 77 31.03 6.35 -0.45
C THR A 77 30.00 5.87 0.56
N LEU A 78 28.93 5.17 0.14
CA LEU A 78 27.80 4.80 1.00
C LEU A 78 28.24 3.96 2.20
N ARG A 79 29.17 3.02 1.98
CA ARG A 79 29.72 2.17 3.04
C ARG A 79 30.38 3.00 4.15
N SER A 80 31.26 3.93 3.79
CA SER A 80 31.95 4.78 4.77
C SER A 80 30.96 5.68 5.51
N SER A 81 29.99 6.27 4.80
CA SER A 81 28.96 7.11 5.42
C SER A 81 28.09 6.36 6.43
N ILE A 82 27.75 5.10 6.16
CA ILE A 82 27.00 4.25 7.12
C ILE A 82 27.85 3.95 8.36
N LEU A 83 29.14 3.61 8.19
CA LEU A 83 30.03 3.32 9.31
C LEU A 83 30.23 4.54 10.22
N ASP A 84 30.44 5.73 9.64
CA ASP A 84 30.55 6.98 10.40
C ASP A 84 29.23 7.33 11.13
N ALA A 85 28.07 7.04 10.50
CA ALA A 85 26.76 7.24 11.13
C ALA A 85 26.54 6.30 12.33
N LEU A 86 27.03 5.06 12.28
CA LEU A 86 26.95 4.12 13.40
C LEU A 86 27.79 4.56 14.59
N GLU A 87 28.99 5.11 14.35
CA GLU A 87 29.87 5.61 15.42
C GLU A 87 29.32 6.86 16.11
N SER A 88 28.62 7.72 15.36
CA SER A 88 28.01 8.95 15.88
C SER A 88 26.64 8.75 16.53
N THR A 89 25.99 7.61 16.29
CA THR A 89 24.70 7.26 16.90
C THR A 89 24.92 6.66 18.30
N PRO A 90 24.46 7.30 19.39
CA PRO A 90 24.57 6.73 20.73
C PRO A 90 23.87 5.37 20.80
N GLN A 91 24.65 4.31 20.94
CA GLN A 91 24.10 2.97 21.16
C GLN A 91 23.63 2.90 22.62
N ASP A 92 22.33 2.69 22.83
CA ASP A 92 21.77 2.47 24.15
C ASP A 92 22.28 1.10 24.64
N ARG A 93 23.45 1.10 25.28
CA ARG A 93 23.95 -0.09 25.96
C ARG A 93 22.95 -0.41 27.04
N VAL A 94 22.13 -1.42 26.82
CA VAL A 94 21.44 -2.14 27.91
C VAL A 94 22.55 -2.54 28.87
N ARG A 95 22.69 -1.77 29.94
CA ARG A 95 23.65 -2.04 30.98
C ARG A 95 23.18 -3.32 31.65
N SER A 96 23.83 -4.43 31.32
CA SER A 96 23.77 -5.64 32.14
C SER A 96 24.36 -5.28 33.51
N GLU A 97 23.52 -4.76 34.39
CA GLU A 97 23.78 -4.72 35.81
C GLU A 97 23.99 -6.16 36.27
N PRO A 98 25.07 -6.49 36.99
CA PRO A 98 25.30 -7.84 37.49
C PRO A 98 24.16 -8.21 38.45
N SER A 99 23.53 -9.35 38.23
CA SER A 99 22.54 -9.94 39.13
C SER A 99 23.12 -10.12 40.54
N GLY A 100 22.75 -9.21 41.44
CA GLY A 100 22.83 -9.40 42.90
C GLY A 100 21.44 -9.73 43.44
N ASP A 101 21.35 -10.82 44.18
CA ASP A 101 20.14 -11.42 44.77
C ASP A 101 19.34 -10.46 45.69
N PRO A 102 18.01 -10.63 45.87
CA PRO A 102 17.10 -9.56 46.29
C PRO A 102 16.82 -9.53 47.80
N SER A 103 16.58 -8.33 48.35
CA SER A 103 15.69 -8.15 49.49
C SER A 103 14.97 -6.80 49.45
N PRO A 104 13.74 -6.72 49.97
CA PRO A 104 12.71 -5.82 49.47
C PRO A 104 12.68 -4.53 50.28
N GLU A 105 13.11 -3.43 49.68
CA GLU A 105 12.81 -2.09 50.18
C GLU A 105 11.99 -1.35 49.14
N LEU A 106 10.77 -0.98 49.55
CA LEU A 106 9.72 -0.42 48.71
C LEU A 106 10.17 0.92 48.10
N ALA A 107 10.70 0.87 46.88
CA ALA A 107 10.93 2.05 46.07
C ALA A 107 9.57 2.63 45.60
N PRO A 108 9.41 3.97 45.61
CA PRO A 108 8.13 4.59 45.30
C PRO A 108 7.72 4.29 43.85
N VAL A 109 6.49 3.79 43.68
CA VAL A 109 5.85 3.60 42.38
C VAL A 109 5.72 4.97 41.72
N VAL A 110 6.64 5.29 40.81
CA VAL A 110 6.50 6.47 39.95
C VAL A 110 5.44 6.13 38.90
N SER A 111 4.29 6.79 38.98
CA SER A 111 3.23 6.72 37.96
C SER A 111 3.81 7.01 36.56
N LEU A 112 3.46 6.16 35.60
CA LEU A 112 3.86 6.27 34.20
C LEU A 112 3.19 7.46 33.48
N ASP A 113 2.28 8.17 34.14
CA ASP A 113 1.55 9.30 33.55
C ASP A 113 2.41 10.57 33.40
N ASP A 114 3.38 10.79 34.28
CA ASP A 114 4.22 12.00 34.26
C ASP A 114 5.31 11.96 33.17
N ARG A 115 5.75 10.75 32.77
CA ARG A 115 6.71 10.59 31.66
C ARG A 115 6.06 10.79 30.29
N ARG A 116 4.76 10.52 30.16
CA ARG A 116 4.05 10.62 28.87
C ARG A 116 3.79 12.07 28.47
N ARG A 117 3.54 12.97 29.43
CA ARG A 117 3.28 14.40 29.17
C ARG A 117 4.53 15.20 28.78
N LYS A 118 5.73 14.76 29.19
CA LYS A 118 6.99 15.46 28.86
C LYS A 118 7.50 15.15 27.44
N ARG A 119 7.09 14.01 26.87
CA ARG A 119 7.46 13.58 25.51
C ARG A 119 6.71 14.34 24.41
N PHE A 120 5.55 14.94 24.73
CA PHE A 120 4.72 15.66 23.77
C PHE A 120 5.14 17.12 23.49
N ARG A 121 6.23 17.62 24.10
CA ARG A 121 6.68 19.02 23.96
C ARG A 121 8.02 19.22 23.23
N VAL A 122 8.64 18.18 22.66
CA VAL A 122 9.98 18.30 22.04
C VAL A 122 10.04 17.98 20.53
N LEU A 123 8.95 17.58 19.88
CA LEU A 123 8.96 17.44 18.41
C LEU A 123 8.50 18.73 17.72
N ALA A 124 9.37 19.74 17.79
CA ALA A 124 9.35 20.88 16.90
C ALA A 124 10.74 21.06 16.28
N ALA A 125 10.76 21.03 14.94
CA ALA A 125 11.80 21.53 14.03
C ALA A 125 13.09 20.69 13.83
N ALA A 126 13.15 19.98 12.71
CA ALA A 126 14.20 20.16 11.70
C ALA A 126 13.73 19.62 10.34
N ALA A 127 13.42 20.54 9.43
CA ALA A 127 13.20 20.28 8.01
C ALA A 127 14.57 20.26 7.29
N ALA A 128 14.79 19.29 6.42
CA ALA A 128 15.75 19.37 5.32
C ALA A 128 15.15 18.68 4.10
N ALA A 129 15.01 19.47 3.04
CA ALA A 129 14.31 19.14 1.80
C ALA A 129 15.11 18.18 0.92
N VAL A 130 14.42 17.21 0.31
CA VAL A 130 14.81 16.67 -0.99
C VAL A 130 13.64 16.92 -1.94
N VAL A 131 13.80 17.96 -2.74
CA VAL A 131 12.99 18.20 -3.93
C VAL A 131 13.49 17.23 -4.99
N VAL A 132 12.75 16.14 -5.23
CA VAL A 132 12.80 15.47 -6.53
C VAL A 132 11.63 16.04 -7.32
N VAL A 133 11.94 16.96 -8.24
CA VAL A 133 11.03 17.31 -9.32
C VAL A 133 10.99 16.10 -10.26
N GLY A 134 10.03 15.22 -10.02
CA GLY A 134 9.47 14.31 -11.01
C GLY A 134 7.98 14.61 -11.03
N VAL A 135 7.53 15.34 -12.05
CA VAL A 135 6.12 15.71 -12.22
C VAL A 135 5.40 14.52 -12.86
N GLY A 136 4.50 13.88 -12.11
CA GLY A 136 3.35 13.16 -12.68
C GLY A 136 3.21 11.69 -12.28
N GLY A 137 2.23 11.39 -11.41
CA GLY A 137 1.63 10.05 -11.26
C GLY A 137 1.87 9.35 -9.91
N THR A 138 1.36 9.89 -8.81
CA THR A 138 1.17 9.08 -7.58
C THR A 138 0.01 8.11 -7.79
N VAL A 139 0.29 6.83 -8.05
CA VAL A 139 -0.72 5.77 -7.97
C VAL A 139 -0.99 5.52 -6.48
N VAL A 140 -2.12 5.99 -5.98
CA VAL A 140 -2.58 5.64 -4.64
C VAL A 140 -3.38 4.35 -4.77
N THR A 141 -2.75 3.20 -4.53
CA THR A 141 -3.46 1.95 -4.28
C THR A 141 -4.03 2.02 -2.86
N GLN A 142 -5.28 2.45 -2.71
CA GLN A 142 -5.98 2.40 -1.43
C GLN A 142 -6.48 0.98 -1.18
N GLN A 143 -5.73 0.22 -0.39
CA GLN A 143 -6.18 -1.02 0.23
C GLN A 143 -6.70 -0.65 1.63
N LEU A 144 -7.95 -1.03 1.93
CA LEU A 144 -8.72 -0.56 3.08
C LEU A 144 -8.57 -1.43 4.32
N SER A 145 -8.61 -0.76 5.47
CA SER A 145 -9.06 -1.32 6.76
C SER A 145 -10.24 -0.52 7.34
N GLY A 146 -11.33 -1.21 7.70
CA GLY A 146 -12.47 -0.73 8.53
C GLY A 146 -13.84 -0.60 7.81
N PRO A 147 -15.01 -0.61 8.51
CA PRO A 147 -16.37 -0.49 7.94
C PRO A 147 -16.70 0.93 7.44
N SER A 148 -15.70 1.59 6.88
CA SER A 148 -15.75 2.71 5.98
C SER A 148 -15.84 2.14 4.57
N SER A 149 -16.90 2.47 3.83
CA SER A 149 -17.13 2.04 2.46
C SER A 149 -15.87 2.21 1.60
N SER A 150 -15.45 1.17 0.86
CA SER A 150 -14.29 1.25 -0.05
C SER A 150 -14.41 2.44 -1.01
N PRO A 151 -13.32 3.06 -1.52
CA PRO A 151 -13.43 4.11 -2.53
C PRO A 151 -14.26 3.64 -3.74
N THR A 152 -14.13 2.36 -4.11
CA THR A 152 -15.03 1.71 -5.08
C THR A 152 -16.50 1.80 -4.65
N SER A 153 -16.83 1.38 -3.42
CA SER A 153 -18.20 1.44 -2.91
C SER A 153 -18.73 2.87 -2.86
N GLN A 154 -17.89 3.85 -2.53
CA GLN A 154 -18.28 5.28 -2.51
C GLN A 154 -18.60 5.78 -3.91
N VAL A 155 -17.76 5.47 -4.90
CA VAL A 155 -18.06 5.75 -6.31
C VAL A 155 -19.36 5.05 -6.69
N LEU A 156 -19.45 3.74 -6.59
CA LEU A 156 -20.58 2.94 -7.07
C LEU A 156 -21.91 3.23 -6.37
N ALA A 157 -21.88 3.70 -5.11
CA ALA A 157 -23.08 4.07 -4.36
C ALA A 157 -23.50 5.55 -4.56
N SER A 158 -22.75 6.34 -5.32
CA SER A 158 -23.08 7.75 -5.55
C SER A 158 -24.25 7.91 -6.51
N ASP A 159 -25.09 8.92 -6.25
CA ASP A 159 -26.27 9.20 -7.08
C ASP A 159 -25.92 9.66 -8.51
N ASP A 160 -24.70 10.16 -8.73
CA ASP A 160 -24.19 10.65 -10.01
C ASP A 160 -23.32 9.66 -10.77
N VAL A 161 -23.34 8.36 -10.40
CA VAL A 161 -22.60 7.33 -11.12
C VAL A 161 -23.02 7.23 -12.57
N ARG A 162 -22.01 7.21 -13.44
CA ARG A 162 -22.13 6.90 -14.86
C ARG A 162 -21.30 5.68 -15.19
N SER A 163 -21.65 5.00 -16.27
CA SER A 163 -20.98 3.78 -16.72
C SER A 163 -20.88 3.79 -18.24
N SER A 164 -19.72 3.41 -18.76
CA SER A 164 -19.51 3.14 -20.17
C SER A 164 -18.65 1.90 -20.34
N THR A 165 -18.99 1.06 -21.29
CA THR A 165 -18.22 -0.12 -21.68
C THR A 165 -17.82 0.02 -23.14
N VAL A 166 -16.55 -0.19 -23.44
CA VAL A 166 -15.98 -0.09 -24.79
C VAL A 166 -15.15 -1.32 -25.11
N GLU A 167 -15.15 -1.71 -26.37
CA GLU A 167 -14.25 -2.74 -26.89
C GLU A 167 -12.82 -2.21 -26.92
N VAL A 168 -11.86 -3.07 -26.57
CA VAL A 168 -10.43 -2.76 -26.62
C VAL A 168 -9.85 -3.28 -27.92
N ALA A 169 -9.07 -2.44 -28.61
CA ALA A 169 -8.36 -2.85 -29.82
C ALA A 169 -7.40 -4.01 -29.49
N GLY A 170 -7.53 -5.12 -30.23
CA GLY A 170 -6.80 -6.37 -29.96
C GLY A 170 -7.62 -7.43 -29.23
N GLY A 171 -8.74 -7.04 -28.61
CA GLY A 171 -9.68 -7.94 -27.95
C GLY A 171 -9.97 -7.52 -26.51
N GLY A 172 -11.12 -7.98 -26.00
CA GLY A 172 -11.56 -7.69 -24.64
C GLY A 172 -12.33 -6.38 -24.52
N THR A 173 -12.67 -6.03 -23.28
CA THR A 173 -13.50 -4.85 -22.97
C THR A 173 -12.93 -4.05 -21.81
N ALA A 174 -13.23 -2.75 -21.81
CA ALA A 174 -12.98 -1.87 -20.68
C ALA A 174 -14.32 -1.29 -20.21
N THR A 175 -14.63 -1.44 -18.92
CA THR A 175 -15.78 -0.79 -18.29
C THR A 175 -15.29 0.27 -17.33
N VAL A 176 -15.72 1.51 -17.54
CA VAL A 176 -15.39 2.67 -16.72
C VAL A 176 -16.66 3.16 -16.05
N ARG A 177 -16.67 3.16 -14.72
CA ARG A 177 -17.75 3.74 -13.91
C ARG A 177 -17.21 4.94 -13.17
N TRP A 178 -17.84 6.11 -13.25
CA TRP A 178 -17.30 7.33 -12.63
C TRP A 178 -18.36 8.15 -11.95
N SER A 179 -17.94 8.90 -10.93
CA SER A 179 -18.71 9.92 -10.24
C SER A 179 -17.90 11.21 -10.20
N ARG A 180 -18.53 12.32 -10.61
CA ARG A 180 -17.90 13.66 -10.56
C ARG A 180 -17.87 14.16 -9.12
N SER A 181 -18.89 13.84 -8.33
CA SER A 181 -18.96 14.23 -6.92
C SER A 181 -17.89 13.55 -6.04
N GLN A 182 -17.49 12.32 -6.40
CA GLN A 182 -16.40 11.59 -5.74
C GLN A 182 -15.03 11.85 -6.35
N ASP A 183 -14.95 12.63 -7.44
CA ASP A 183 -13.71 12.89 -8.18
C ASP A 183 -12.95 11.60 -8.56
N ALA A 184 -13.69 10.51 -8.88
CA ALA A 184 -13.11 9.19 -9.04
C ALA A 184 -13.90 8.28 -10.02
N ALA A 185 -13.17 7.31 -10.57
CA ALA A 185 -13.68 6.25 -11.42
C ALA A 185 -13.21 4.87 -10.93
N VAL A 186 -14.00 3.84 -11.20
CA VAL A 186 -13.69 2.42 -11.05
C VAL A 186 -13.65 1.82 -12.44
N VAL A 187 -12.52 1.19 -12.77
CA VAL A 187 -12.27 0.60 -14.08
C VAL A 187 -12.08 -0.90 -13.93
N THR A 188 -12.72 -1.67 -14.79
CA THR A 188 -12.46 -3.11 -14.93
C THR A 188 -12.11 -3.39 -16.39
N LEU A 189 -11.08 -4.22 -16.61
CA LEU A 189 -10.62 -4.64 -17.92
C LEU A 189 -10.87 -6.14 -18.05
N ASP A 190 -11.35 -6.64 -19.17
CA ASP A 190 -11.66 -8.08 -19.29
C ASP A 190 -11.23 -8.64 -20.64
N GLY A 191 -10.45 -9.72 -20.61
CA GLY A 191 -10.06 -10.47 -21.81
C GLY A 191 -9.16 -9.69 -22.78
N LEU A 192 -8.35 -8.74 -22.28
CA LEU A 192 -7.42 -7.99 -23.10
C LEU A 192 -6.33 -8.91 -23.69
N ALA A 193 -5.93 -8.66 -24.93
CA ALA A 193 -4.80 -9.36 -25.53
C ALA A 193 -3.50 -8.99 -24.81
N SER A 194 -2.62 -9.98 -24.58
CA SER A 194 -1.35 -9.77 -23.86
C SER A 194 -0.56 -8.57 -24.42
N PRO A 195 -0.04 -7.68 -23.56
CA PRO A 195 0.73 -6.51 -23.99
C PRO A 195 2.11 -6.88 -24.55
N GLY A 196 2.56 -8.12 -24.36
CA GLY A 196 3.89 -8.61 -24.78
C GLY A 196 4.96 -8.47 -23.70
N GLU A 197 6.14 -9.06 -23.93
CA GLU A 197 7.24 -9.05 -22.95
C GLU A 197 7.75 -7.62 -22.64
N GLY A 198 7.94 -7.31 -21.36
CA GLY A 198 8.41 -6.00 -20.89
C GLY A 198 7.38 -4.88 -21.05
N LYS A 199 6.10 -5.22 -21.24
CA LYS A 199 5.00 -4.27 -21.45
C LYS A 199 3.88 -4.49 -20.45
N VAL A 200 3.16 -3.41 -20.17
CA VAL A 200 1.97 -3.37 -19.31
C VAL A 200 0.90 -2.49 -19.96
N PHE A 201 -0.33 -2.56 -19.46
CA PHE A 201 -1.32 -1.55 -19.80
C PHE A 201 -1.13 -0.33 -18.90
N GLU A 202 -1.25 0.87 -19.46
CA GLU A 202 -1.24 2.10 -18.68
C GLU A 202 -2.53 2.88 -18.94
N MET A 203 -3.21 3.25 -17.86
CA MET A 203 -4.39 4.09 -17.90
C MET A 203 -3.98 5.56 -17.88
N TRP A 204 -4.78 6.40 -18.53
CA TRP A 204 -4.54 7.83 -18.66
C TRP A 204 -5.81 8.62 -18.41
N LEU A 205 -5.64 9.78 -17.80
CA LEU A 205 -6.65 10.83 -17.78
C LEU A 205 -6.21 11.97 -18.69
N ILE A 206 -7.10 12.37 -19.59
CA ILE A 206 -6.83 13.39 -20.60
C ILE A 206 -7.86 14.50 -20.44
N GLY A 207 -7.38 15.73 -20.26
CA GLY A 207 -8.16 16.95 -20.25
C GLY A 207 -7.79 17.87 -21.42
N SER A 208 -8.30 19.10 -21.39
CA SER A 208 -7.97 20.13 -22.40
C SER A 208 -6.59 20.76 -22.17
N ASP A 209 -6.15 20.82 -20.91
CA ASP A 209 -4.87 21.28 -20.36
C ASP A 209 -4.96 20.98 -18.83
N PRO A 210 -4.08 20.21 -18.17
CA PRO A 210 -2.72 19.77 -18.54
C PRO A 210 -2.63 18.58 -19.51
N ALA A 211 -1.38 18.20 -19.82
CA ALA A 211 -1.02 17.00 -20.58
C ALA A 211 -1.65 15.71 -20.00
N PRO A 212 -1.76 14.62 -20.79
CA PRO A 212 -2.24 13.33 -20.31
C PRO A 212 -1.54 12.93 -19.01
N ARG A 213 -2.32 12.55 -18.00
CA ARG A 213 -1.81 12.15 -16.69
C ARG A 213 -1.85 10.63 -16.56
N PRO A 214 -0.77 9.98 -16.14
CA PRO A 214 -0.80 8.57 -15.75
C PRO A 214 -1.86 8.35 -14.68
N ALA A 215 -2.68 7.32 -14.86
CA ALA A 215 -3.79 6.96 -13.99
C ALA A 215 -3.65 5.56 -13.40
N GLY A 216 -2.56 4.85 -13.70
CA GLY A 216 -2.22 3.56 -13.12
C GLY A 216 -1.68 2.58 -14.17
N LEU A 217 -0.74 1.73 -13.73
CA LEU A 217 -0.25 0.60 -14.50
C LEU A 217 -1.09 -0.64 -14.15
N VAL A 218 -1.46 -1.40 -15.16
CA VAL A 218 -2.23 -2.64 -15.02
C VAL A 218 -1.43 -3.77 -15.68
N PRO A 219 -0.76 -4.63 -14.89
CA PRO A 219 -0.17 -5.86 -15.38
C PRO A 219 -1.24 -6.77 -16.02
N GLU A 220 -0.84 -7.62 -16.96
CA GLU A 220 -1.76 -8.56 -17.62
C GLU A 220 -2.56 -9.41 -16.62
N SER A 221 -1.92 -9.84 -15.53
CA SER A 221 -2.56 -10.64 -14.47
C SER A 221 -3.67 -9.92 -13.71
N SER A 222 -3.72 -8.59 -13.80
CA SER A 222 -4.71 -7.74 -13.11
C SER A 222 -5.66 -7.05 -14.10
N ALA A 223 -5.64 -7.45 -15.38
CA ALA A 223 -6.54 -6.98 -16.42
C ALA A 223 -7.75 -7.92 -16.57
N THR A 224 -8.43 -8.20 -15.45
CA THR A 224 -9.60 -9.11 -15.40
C THR A 224 -10.86 -8.43 -14.88
N ALA A 225 -12.04 -8.97 -15.23
CA ALA A 225 -13.32 -8.43 -14.76
C ALA A 225 -13.48 -8.45 -13.22
N ALA A 226 -12.66 -9.23 -12.51
CA ALA A 226 -12.67 -9.30 -11.05
C ALA A 226 -11.79 -8.23 -10.39
N ASP A 227 -10.86 -7.63 -11.15
CA ASP A 227 -9.94 -6.62 -10.66
C ASP A 227 -10.51 -5.21 -10.90
N GLU A 228 -10.78 -4.51 -9.81
CA GLU A 228 -11.25 -3.13 -9.84
C GLU A 228 -10.10 -2.15 -9.64
N HIS A 229 -9.94 -1.23 -10.58
CA HIS A 229 -8.92 -0.19 -10.54
C HIS A 229 -9.56 1.16 -10.24
N VAL A 230 -9.19 1.77 -9.11
CA VAL A 230 -9.70 3.11 -8.73
C VAL A 230 -8.80 4.19 -9.31
N VAL A 231 -9.37 5.04 -10.15
CA VAL A 231 -8.73 6.19 -10.77
C VAL A 231 -9.29 7.46 -10.14
N SER A 232 -8.47 8.22 -9.41
CA SER A 232 -8.87 9.47 -8.74
C SER A 232 -8.43 10.71 -9.52
N GLY A 233 -8.99 11.88 -9.19
CA GLY A 233 -8.59 13.18 -9.75
C GLY A 233 -9.14 13.43 -11.15
N LEU A 234 -10.44 13.24 -11.34
CA LEU A 234 -11.16 13.47 -12.58
C LEU A 234 -11.47 14.96 -12.85
N ASP A 235 -11.24 15.84 -11.88
CA ASP A 235 -11.43 17.28 -12.06
C ASP A 235 -10.59 17.81 -13.23
N GLY A 236 -11.23 18.59 -14.10
CA GLY A 236 -10.65 19.07 -15.36
C GLY A 236 -10.38 17.99 -16.43
N MET A 237 -10.61 16.70 -16.13
CA MET A 237 -10.42 15.60 -17.07
C MET A 237 -11.70 15.32 -17.85
N THR A 238 -11.55 15.01 -19.14
CA THR A 238 -12.66 14.77 -20.07
C THR A 238 -12.65 13.36 -20.64
N THR A 239 -11.53 12.65 -20.56
CA THR A 239 -11.37 11.34 -21.19
C THR A 239 -10.52 10.44 -20.31
N TRP A 240 -10.97 9.20 -20.13
CA TRP A 240 -10.13 8.09 -19.69
C TRP A 240 -9.64 7.32 -20.92
N ALA A 241 -8.40 6.86 -20.93
CA ALA A 241 -7.83 6.06 -22.00
C ALA A 241 -6.90 4.98 -21.48
N VAL A 242 -6.61 3.96 -22.29
CA VAL A 242 -5.60 2.92 -21.97
C VAL A 242 -4.70 2.67 -23.17
N THR A 243 -3.41 2.46 -22.92
CA THR A 243 -2.36 2.18 -23.91
C THR A 243 -1.51 0.97 -23.49
N VAL A 244 -0.64 0.51 -24.39
CA VAL A 244 0.40 -0.49 -24.07
C VAL A 244 1.73 0.25 -23.92
N GLU A 245 2.34 0.14 -22.75
CA GLU A 245 3.51 0.95 -22.35
C GLU A 245 4.62 0.06 -21.78
N PRO A 246 5.88 0.54 -21.69
CA PRO A 246 6.92 -0.14 -20.92
C PRO A 246 6.48 -0.44 -19.49
N GLU A 247 6.98 -1.54 -18.90
CA GLU A 247 6.67 -1.93 -17.51
C GLU A 247 6.97 -0.86 -16.46
N SER A 248 7.91 0.05 -16.76
CA SER A 248 8.23 1.21 -15.92
C SER A 248 7.17 2.32 -15.95
N GLY A 249 6.17 2.23 -16.82
CA GLY A 249 5.28 3.32 -17.18
C GLY A 249 5.95 4.37 -18.06
N SER A 250 5.20 5.43 -18.38
CA SER A 250 5.66 6.54 -19.21
C SER A 250 5.20 7.91 -18.67
N ASP A 251 5.92 8.98 -19.00
CA ASP A 251 5.49 10.36 -18.67
C ASP A 251 4.32 10.84 -19.55
N ALA A 252 4.17 10.22 -20.74
CA ALA A 252 3.09 10.45 -21.69
C ALA A 252 2.86 9.18 -22.51
N PRO A 253 1.67 8.99 -23.12
CA PRO A 253 1.40 7.85 -23.99
C PRO A 253 2.48 7.69 -25.07
N THR A 254 3.14 6.53 -25.11
CA THR A 254 4.12 6.22 -26.18
C THR A 254 3.47 5.46 -27.33
N THR A 255 2.30 4.83 -27.08
CA THR A 255 1.50 4.17 -28.10
C THR A 255 0.14 4.86 -28.29
N THR A 256 -0.56 4.48 -29.36
CA THR A 256 -1.93 4.96 -29.59
C THR A 256 -2.87 4.29 -28.59
N PRO A 257 -3.83 5.01 -27.99
CA PRO A 257 -4.83 4.40 -27.12
C PRO A 257 -5.55 3.25 -27.79
N ILE A 258 -5.62 2.12 -27.09
CA ILE A 258 -6.33 0.91 -27.53
C ILE A 258 -7.79 0.94 -27.09
N ALA A 259 -8.15 1.81 -26.14
CA ALA A 259 -9.52 2.20 -25.83
C ALA A 259 -9.56 3.59 -25.17
N ALA A 260 -10.70 4.27 -25.29
CA ALA A 260 -10.96 5.54 -24.63
C ALA A 260 -12.46 5.72 -24.33
N VAL A 261 -12.76 6.42 -23.23
CA VAL A 261 -14.11 6.76 -22.78
C VAL A 261 -14.17 8.24 -22.46
N THR A 262 -15.16 8.94 -23.01
CA THR A 262 -15.46 10.32 -22.61
C THR A 262 -16.16 10.33 -21.25
N LEU A 263 -15.64 11.13 -20.33
CA LEU A 263 -16.13 11.30 -18.97
C LEU A 263 -17.10 12.48 -18.93
N ASP A 264 -18.32 12.31 -19.42
CA ASP A 264 -19.29 13.41 -19.45
C ASP A 264 -19.66 13.90 -18.04
N ALA A 265 -20.04 15.17 -17.94
CA ALA A 265 -20.44 15.88 -16.72
C ALA A 265 -21.88 15.60 -16.31
#